data_AF-A0A9P9N057-F1
#
_entry.id   AF-A0A9P9N057-F1
#
_cell.length_a   1.000
_cell.length_b   1.000
_cell.length_c   1.000
_cell.angle_alpha   90.00
_cell.angle_beta   90.00
_cell.angle_gamma   90.00
#
_symmetry.space_group_name_H-M   'P 1'
#
loop_
_entity.id
_entity.type
_entity.pdbx_description
1 polymer ?
#
loop_
_entity_poly.entity_id
_entity_poly.type
_entity_poly.pdbx_seq_one_letter_code
_entity_poly.pdbx_strand_id
1 'polypeptide(L)'
;MPSSSAPSAPTMASSTASPAAPAAPMTTPPPYRQIRALYDAETVTVYQAYSRTIAEAAVREQRLDASPDFICGQRMTWIKPSWCWMMYRSGYASKDLRQTHILALRLTHATFKSLLLRASLSSNHSVPSVPLTPEEKNMPVRVQWDPERSPRLERLGWRSLQVGISGTLVNEWVSGGIVSIEDVSERARRLGEWVENHKGEEGEWERLVEEGLVPRERVYEVDEEVRGRLGMD
;
A
#
# COMPACT_ATOMS: atom_id res chain seq x y z
N MET A 1 -82.86 -47.05 -14.37
CA MET A 1 -82.51 -45.65 -14.67
C MET A 1 -81.11 -45.38 -14.15
N PRO A 2 -80.08 -45.35 -15.00
CA PRO A 2 -78.71 -45.14 -14.54
C PRO A 2 -78.36 -43.66 -14.55
N SER A 3 -77.80 -43.24 -13.42
CA SER A 3 -77.26 -41.92 -13.13
C SER A 3 -75.94 -41.70 -13.86
N SER A 4 -75.79 -40.53 -14.48
CA SER A 4 -74.58 -40.09 -15.19
C SER A 4 -73.55 -39.57 -14.18
N SER A 5 -72.31 -40.01 -14.26
CA SER A 5 -71.17 -39.43 -13.54
C SER A 5 -69.95 -39.42 -14.46
N ALA A 6 -69.55 -38.21 -14.84
CA ALA A 6 -68.35 -37.95 -15.63
C ALA A 6 -67.11 -37.89 -14.72
N PRO A 7 -65.93 -38.33 -15.20
CA PRO A 7 -64.68 -38.23 -14.42
C PRO A 7 -64.03 -36.85 -14.53
N SER A 8 -63.60 -36.33 -13.38
CA SER A 8 -62.82 -35.09 -13.23
C SER A 8 -61.37 -35.25 -13.71
N ALA A 9 -60.87 -34.23 -14.41
CA ALA A 9 -59.48 -34.11 -14.86
C ALA A 9 -58.51 -33.77 -13.69
N PRO A 10 -57.22 -34.11 -13.78
CA PRO A 10 -56.24 -33.86 -12.73
C PRO A 10 -55.73 -32.42 -12.71
N THR A 11 -55.63 -31.84 -11.52
CA THR A 11 -55.04 -30.53 -11.22
C THR A 11 -53.52 -30.56 -11.38
N MET A 12 -52.97 -29.76 -12.29
CA MET A 12 -51.54 -29.47 -12.41
C MET A 12 -51.11 -28.54 -11.26
N ALA A 13 -50.21 -29.02 -10.40
CA ALA A 13 -49.56 -28.20 -9.39
C ALA A 13 -48.36 -27.46 -10.01
N SER A 14 -48.47 -26.14 -10.16
CA SER A 14 -47.34 -25.27 -10.51
C SER A 14 -46.42 -25.09 -9.30
N SER A 15 -45.30 -25.80 -9.30
CA SER A 15 -44.18 -25.56 -8.37
C SER A 15 -43.34 -24.39 -8.87
N THR A 16 -43.61 -23.18 -8.38
CA THR A 16 -42.72 -22.03 -8.57
C THR A 16 -41.54 -22.15 -7.61
N ALA A 17 -40.40 -22.64 -8.11
CA ALA A 17 -39.12 -22.54 -7.40
C ALA A 17 -38.66 -21.07 -7.42
N SER A 18 -38.55 -20.46 -6.24
CA SER A 18 -37.89 -19.16 -6.07
C SER A 18 -36.43 -19.27 -6.53
N PRO A 19 -35.90 -18.33 -7.33
CA PRO A 19 -34.47 -18.31 -7.62
C PRO A 19 -33.73 -17.98 -6.32
N ALA A 20 -32.88 -18.91 -5.88
CA ALA A 20 -31.92 -18.65 -4.82
C ALA A 20 -31.07 -17.44 -5.22
N ALA A 21 -31.01 -16.43 -4.34
CA ALA A 21 -30.14 -15.28 -4.52
C ALA A 21 -28.70 -15.76 -4.73
N PRO A 22 -27.93 -15.16 -5.64
CA PRO A 22 -26.54 -15.52 -5.82
C PRO A 22 -25.79 -15.24 -4.51
N ALA A 23 -25.23 -16.29 -3.91
CA ALA A 23 -24.34 -16.14 -2.77
C ALA A 23 -23.18 -15.24 -3.20
N ALA A 24 -23.07 -14.05 -2.60
CA ALA A 24 -21.92 -13.19 -2.77
C ALA A 24 -20.64 -13.99 -2.46
N PRO A 25 -19.55 -13.87 -3.24
CA PRO A 25 -18.32 -14.56 -2.91
C PRO A 25 -17.87 -14.07 -1.54
N MET A 26 -17.80 -15.00 -0.57
CA MET A 26 -17.21 -14.74 0.73
C MET A 26 -15.70 -14.52 0.53
N THR A 27 -15.32 -13.30 0.18
CA THR A 27 -13.92 -12.88 0.21
C THR A 27 -13.51 -12.81 1.67
N THR A 28 -12.71 -13.79 2.12
CA THR A 28 -12.06 -13.73 3.41
C THR A 28 -11.34 -12.38 3.53
N PRO A 29 -11.54 -11.62 4.61
CA PRO A 29 -10.86 -10.35 4.77
C PRO A 29 -9.34 -10.59 4.75
N PRO A 30 -8.56 -9.66 4.19
CA PRO A 30 -7.12 -9.84 4.11
C PRO A 30 -6.47 -10.04 5.48
N PRO A 31 -5.31 -10.73 5.55
CA PRO A 31 -4.54 -10.87 6.78
C PRO A 31 -4.26 -9.51 7.44
N TYR A 32 -4.16 -9.51 8.77
CA TYR A 32 -3.95 -8.28 9.53
C TYR A 32 -2.65 -7.56 9.16
N ARG A 33 -1.57 -8.31 8.87
CA ARG A 33 -0.30 -7.79 8.37
C ARG A 33 0.00 -8.39 6.99
N GLN A 34 0.00 -7.55 5.96
CA GLN A 34 0.27 -7.97 4.59
C GLN A 34 1.01 -6.87 3.84
N ILE A 35 2.07 -7.22 3.11
CA ILE A 35 2.74 -6.28 2.21
C ILE A 35 1.94 -6.24 0.92
N ARG A 36 1.50 -5.05 0.52
CA ARG A 36 0.98 -4.78 -0.82
C ARG A 36 1.85 -3.75 -1.50
N ALA A 37 2.14 -4.01 -2.76
CA ALA A 37 3.00 -3.17 -3.56
C ALA A 37 2.65 -3.30 -5.05
N LEU A 38 3.04 -2.31 -5.83
CA LEU A 38 3.15 -2.45 -7.28
C LEU A 38 4.49 -3.12 -7.58
N TYR A 39 4.49 -4.22 -8.34
CA TYR A 39 5.69 -4.93 -8.72
C TYR A 39 5.49 -5.72 -10.03
N ASP A 40 6.60 -5.98 -10.72
CA ASP A 40 6.71 -6.86 -11.88
C ASP A 40 7.72 -7.99 -11.63
N ALA A 41 8.28 -8.58 -12.67
CA ALA A 41 9.21 -9.70 -12.53
C ALA A 41 10.59 -9.29 -11.97
N GLU A 42 10.95 -8.02 -12.09
CA GLU A 42 12.29 -7.54 -11.78
C GLU A 42 12.31 -6.62 -10.57
N THR A 43 11.22 -5.85 -10.37
CA THR A 43 11.22 -4.75 -9.42
C THR A 43 9.94 -4.64 -8.61
N VAL A 44 10.09 -4.01 -7.45
CA VAL A 44 9.01 -3.57 -6.55
C VAL A 44 9.10 -2.07 -6.33
N THR A 45 7.95 -1.40 -6.36
CA THR A 45 7.86 0.05 -6.15
C THR A 45 7.67 0.39 -4.68
N VAL A 46 8.41 1.39 -4.23
CA VAL A 46 8.19 2.04 -2.93
C VAL A 46 8.13 3.56 -3.10
N TYR A 47 7.46 4.24 -2.17
CA TYR A 47 7.22 5.67 -2.24
C TYR A 47 7.92 6.45 -1.12
N GLN A 48 8.43 7.62 -1.47
CA GLN A 48 8.98 8.63 -0.56
C GLN A 48 8.52 10.03 -0.99
N ALA A 49 8.51 10.99 -0.06
CA ALA A 49 8.21 12.38 -0.37
C ALA A 49 9.37 13.31 -0.03
N TYR A 50 9.58 14.29 -0.92
CA TYR A 50 10.74 15.17 -0.95
C TYR A 50 10.35 16.59 -1.33
N SER A 51 11.29 17.53 -1.14
CA SER A 51 11.17 18.88 -1.69
C SER A 51 11.28 18.82 -3.21
N ARG A 52 10.78 19.86 -3.87
CA ARG A 52 10.92 20.03 -5.32
C ARG A 52 12.38 19.91 -5.78
N THR A 53 13.31 20.57 -5.08
CA THR A 53 14.74 20.60 -5.44
C THR A 53 15.37 19.21 -5.43
N ILE A 54 15.02 18.37 -4.45
CA ILE A 54 15.49 16.99 -4.36
C ILE A 54 14.81 16.13 -5.43
N ALA A 55 13.50 16.23 -5.57
CA ALA A 55 12.71 15.41 -6.49
C ALA A 55 13.10 15.61 -7.96
N GLU A 56 13.18 16.87 -8.42
CA GLU A 56 13.54 17.19 -9.80
C GLU A 56 14.96 16.72 -10.14
N ALA A 57 15.92 16.91 -9.22
CA ALA A 57 17.27 16.41 -9.40
C ALA A 57 17.32 14.87 -9.45
N ALA A 58 16.58 14.21 -8.55
CA ALA A 58 16.58 12.75 -8.46
C ALA A 58 15.97 12.08 -9.70
N VAL A 59 14.90 12.63 -10.25
CA VAL A 59 14.29 12.13 -11.49
C VAL A 59 15.20 12.38 -12.68
N ARG A 60 15.79 13.59 -12.78
CA ARG A 60 16.64 13.94 -13.92
C ARG A 60 17.92 13.11 -13.98
N GLU A 61 18.54 12.83 -12.84
CA GLU A 61 19.79 12.06 -12.74
C GLU A 61 19.59 10.58 -12.45
N GLN A 62 18.33 10.15 -12.22
CA GLN A 62 17.97 8.82 -11.75
C GLN A 62 18.76 8.40 -10.48
N ARG A 63 18.98 9.35 -9.57
CA ARG A 63 19.75 9.13 -8.32
C ARG A 63 19.22 9.99 -7.18
N LEU A 64 18.86 9.39 -6.04
CA LEU A 64 18.22 10.12 -4.93
C LEU A 64 19.10 11.23 -4.32
N ASP A 65 20.42 11.04 -4.27
CA ASP A 65 21.38 12.01 -3.72
C ASP A 65 21.90 13.02 -4.77
N ALA A 66 21.22 13.15 -5.91
CA ALA A 66 21.62 14.07 -6.97
C ALA A 66 21.58 15.55 -6.55
N SER A 67 20.77 15.91 -5.56
CA SER A 67 20.67 17.29 -5.06
C SER A 67 21.60 17.50 -3.86
N PRO A 68 22.28 18.65 -3.75
CA PRO A 68 23.04 19.02 -2.55
C PRO A 68 22.13 19.19 -1.31
N ASP A 69 20.83 19.39 -1.50
CA ASP A 69 19.85 19.46 -0.41
C ASP A 69 19.54 18.06 0.19
N PHE A 70 19.97 16.98 -0.48
CA PHE A 70 19.81 15.63 0.04
C PHE A 70 20.84 15.36 1.15
N ILE A 71 20.38 15.34 2.39
CA ILE A 71 21.24 15.11 3.56
C ILE A 71 21.25 13.62 3.92
N CYS A 72 22.37 12.96 3.65
CA CYS A 72 22.65 11.60 4.15
C CYS A 72 23.03 11.59 5.64
N GLY A 73 22.87 10.44 6.30
CA GLY A 73 23.57 10.16 7.58
C GLY A 73 22.93 10.71 8.86
N GLN A 74 22.11 11.76 8.81
CA GLN A 74 21.64 12.42 10.04
C GLN A 74 20.31 11.90 10.57
N ARG A 75 19.44 11.36 9.70
CA ARG A 75 18.07 10.97 10.06
C ARG A 75 17.67 9.69 9.34
N MET A 76 16.75 8.96 9.96
CA MET A 76 16.11 7.81 9.33
C MET A 76 15.19 8.27 8.20
N THR A 77 15.26 7.62 7.04
CA THR A 77 14.32 7.84 5.93
C THR A 77 13.29 6.72 5.88
N TRP A 78 12.08 7.00 5.38
CA TRP A 78 10.96 6.06 5.46
C TRP A 78 10.36 5.77 4.08
N ILE A 79 10.51 4.54 3.61
CA ILE A 79 9.85 4.04 2.38
C ILE A 79 8.50 3.38 2.71
N LYS A 80 7.57 3.45 1.76
CA LYS A 80 6.22 2.84 1.87
C LYS A 80 5.90 2.10 0.58
N PRO A 81 5.66 0.79 0.60
CA PRO A 81 5.20 0.07 -0.58
C PRO A 81 3.74 0.40 -0.96
N SER A 82 2.91 0.80 0.01
CA SER A 82 1.50 1.16 -0.19
C SER A 82 1.33 2.61 -0.62
N TRP A 83 0.65 2.80 -1.76
CA TRP A 83 0.26 4.09 -2.33
C TRP A 83 -0.69 4.84 -1.42
N CYS A 84 -1.76 4.19 -0.95
CA CYS A 84 -2.76 4.85 -0.09
C CYS A 84 -2.18 5.22 1.27
N TRP A 85 -1.26 4.41 1.81
CA TRP A 85 -0.50 4.78 3.00
C TRP A 85 0.39 6.00 2.75
N MET A 86 1.07 6.06 1.59
CA MET A 86 1.82 7.25 1.18
C MET A 86 0.91 8.48 1.05
N MET A 87 -0.27 8.37 0.43
CA MET A 87 -1.22 9.47 0.29
C MET A 87 -1.73 9.96 1.65
N TYR A 88 -1.96 9.06 2.60
CA TYR A 88 -2.32 9.48 3.95
C TYR A 88 -1.20 10.28 4.63
N ARG A 89 0.06 9.89 4.41
CA ARG A 89 1.22 10.58 5.01
C ARG A 89 1.50 11.95 4.37
N SER A 90 1.36 12.07 3.06
CA SER A 90 1.57 13.34 2.34
C SER A 90 0.31 14.20 2.21
N GLY A 91 -0.87 13.65 2.49
CA GLY A 91 -2.17 14.24 2.14
C GLY A 91 -2.25 14.56 0.66
N TYR A 92 -2.03 13.56 -0.20
CA TYR A 92 -2.03 13.76 -1.65
C TYR A 92 -1.01 14.81 -2.13
N ALA A 93 0.18 14.83 -1.51
CA ALA A 93 1.24 15.80 -1.77
C ALA A 93 0.94 17.27 -1.37
N SER A 94 0.00 17.50 -0.44
CA SER A 94 -0.40 18.85 0.00
C SER A 94 -0.04 19.23 1.45
N LYS A 95 0.34 18.27 2.32
CA LYS A 95 0.50 18.52 3.77
C LYS A 95 1.72 19.35 4.17
N ASP A 96 2.88 19.09 3.57
CA ASP A 96 4.14 19.75 3.95
C ASP A 96 4.78 20.34 2.69
N LEU A 97 5.04 21.65 2.71
CA LEU A 97 5.67 22.38 1.61
C LEU A 97 7.07 21.82 1.25
N ARG A 98 7.75 21.19 2.21
CA ARG A 98 9.05 20.52 2.01
C ARG A 98 8.93 19.07 1.53
N GLN A 99 7.71 18.54 1.41
CA GLN A 99 7.41 17.17 0.94
C GLN A 99 6.29 17.19 -0.11
N THR A 100 6.33 18.19 -0.99
CA THR A 100 5.34 18.41 -2.05
C THR A 100 5.49 17.47 -3.23
N HIS A 101 6.60 16.73 -3.31
CA HIS A 101 6.87 15.81 -4.41
C HIS A 101 6.94 14.37 -3.92
N ILE A 102 6.22 13.46 -4.57
CA ILE A 102 6.20 12.03 -4.25
C ILE A 102 6.92 11.29 -5.35
N LEU A 103 7.98 10.57 -4.97
CA LEU A 103 8.76 9.74 -5.87
C LEU A 103 8.34 8.28 -5.74
N ALA A 104 8.08 7.64 -6.88
CA ALA A 104 8.02 6.19 -7.01
C ALA A 104 9.41 5.66 -7.34
N LEU A 105 9.95 4.85 -6.44
CA LEU A 105 11.28 4.24 -6.54
C LEU A 105 11.10 2.76 -6.87
N ARG A 106 11.54 2.33 -8.04
CA ARG A 106 11.54 0.91 -8.43
C ARG A 106 12.83 0.27 -7.93
N LEU A 107 12.71 -0.68 -7.03
CA LEU A 107 13.83 -1.42 -6.44
C LEU A 107 13.90 -2.81 -7.04
N THR A 108 15.10 -3.38 -7.17
CA THR A 108 15.20 -4.83 -7.39
C THR A 108 14.58 -5.60 -6.22
N HIS A 109 13.99 -6.77 -6.49
CA HIS A 109 13.48 -7.65 -5.43
C HIS A 109 14.57 -8.02 -4.41
N ALA A 110 15.81 -8.20 -4.86
CA ALA A 110 16.95 -8.52 -4.01
C ALA A 110 17.27 -7.39 -3.03
N THR A 111 17.29 -6.13 -3.50
CA THR A 111 17.48 -4.96 -2.64
C THR A 111 16.38 -4.85 -1.59
N PHE A 112 15.12 -4.97 -2.02
CA PHE A 112 14.00 -4.86 -1.09
C PHE A 112 14.03 -5.98 -0.04
N LYS A 113 14.26 -7.23 -0.44
CA LYS A 113 14.42 -8.36 0.48
C LYS A 113 15.57 -8.16 1.46
N SER A 114 16.73 -7.67 0.99
CA SER A 114 17.89 -7.38 1.84
C SER A 114 17.57 -6.33 2.92
N LEU A 115 16.77 -5.32 2.61
CA LEU A 115 16.29 -4.37 3.62
C LEU A 115 15.39 -5.04 4.65
N LEU A 116 14.42 -5.86 4.22
CA LEU A 116 13.51 -6.55 5.12
C LEU A 116 14.22 -7.56 6.03
N LEU A 117 15.25 -8.25 5.55
CA LEU A 117 16.06 -9.16 6.36
C LEU A 117 16.88 -8.43 7.44
N ARG A 118 17.22 -7.17 7.22
CA ARG A 118 17.90 -6.30 8.20
C ARG A 118 16.93 -5.61 9.15
N ALA A 119 15.63 -5.77 8.95
CA ALA A 119 14.62 -5.12 9.76
C ALA A 119 14.56 -5.70 11.18
N SER A 120 14.38 -4.80 12.13
CA SER A 120 13.79 -5.11 13.43
C SER A 120 12.39 -4.53 13.51
N LEU A 121 11.47 -5.31 14.07
CA LEU A 121 10.12 -4.85 14.38
C LEU A 121 10.20 -3.78 15.47
N SER A 122 9.65 -2.60 15.16
CA SER A 122 9.46 -1.56 16.16
C SER A 122 8.41 -2.04 17.17
N SER A 123 8.84 -2.37 18.40
CA SER A 123 8.03 -2.77 19.55
C SER A 123 6.95 -1.73 19.94
N ASN A 124 7.07 -0.49 19.47
CA ASN A 124 6.40 0.69 20.02
C ASN A 124 4.97 1.02 19.53
N HIS A 125 4.25 0.14 18.83
CA HIS A 125 2.88 0.49 18.39
C HIS A 125 1.79 0.22 19.43
N SER A 126 2.07 -0.49 20.52
CA SER A 126 1.09 -0.67 21.60
C SER A 126 1.09 0.48 22.60
N VAL A 127 2.18 1.27 22.70
CA VAL A 127 2.29 2.35 23.69
C VAL A 127 3.08 3.54 23.12
N PRO A 128 2.43 4.66 22.74
CA PRO A 128 3.08 5.83 22.13
C PRO A 128 4.11 6.55 23.01
N SER A 129 4.24 6.15 24.28
CA SER A 129 4.99 6.87 25.32
C SER A 129 6.28 6.18 25.77
N VAL A 130 6.65 5.03 25.21
CA VAL A 130 7.92 4.37 25.58
C VAL A 130 9.04 4.89 24.67
N PRO A 131 10.07 5.56 25.21
CA PRO A 131 11.24 5.93 24.43
C PRO A 131 11.95 4.68 23.93
N LEU A 132 12.38 4.70 22.66
CA LEU A 132 13.19 3.62 22.09
C LEU A 132 14.47 3.43 22.91
N THR A 133 14.82 2.17 23.14
CA THR A 133 16.10 1.78 23.73
C THR A 133 17.27 2.23 22.84
N PRO A 134 18.49 2.41 23.40
CA PRO A 134 19.68 2.72 22.59
C PRO A 134 19.94 1.69 21.48
N GLU A 135 19.67 0.41 21.76
CA GLU A 135 19.81 -0.68 20.79
C GLU A 135 18.80 -0.54 19.64
N GLU A 136 17.53 -0.27 19.94
CA GLU A 136 16.52 -0.02 18.91
C GLU A 136 16.81 1.24 18.08
N LYS A 137 17.42 2.27 18.69
CA LYS A 137 17.86 3.50 17.97
C LYS A 137 19.00 3.23 17.00
N ASN A 138 19.85 2.25 17.29
CA ASN A 138 21.01 1.90 16.47
C ASN A 138 20.70 0.87 15.38
N MET A 139 19.46 0.36 15.31
CA MET A 139 19.09 -0.63 14.28
C MET A 139 19.17 -0.05 12.87
N PRO A 140 19.76 -0.79 11.91
CA PRO A 140 19.98 -0.31 10.54
C PRO A 140 18.68 -0.17 9.75
N VAL A 141 17.72 -1.06 10.00
CA VAL A 141 16.39 -1.02 9.39
C VAL A 141 15.33 -1.23 10.47
N ARG A 142 14.27 -0.42 10.42
CA ARG A 142 13.12 -0.50 11.32
C ARG A 142 11.86 -0.75 10.51
N VAL A 143 11.00 -1.64 10.97
CA VAL A 143 9.69 -1.86 10.37
C VAL A 143 8.57 -1.42 11.31
N GLN A 144 7.57 -0.78 10.72
CA GLN A 144 6.32 -0.38 11.35
C GLN A 144 5.14 -0.93 10.55
N TRP A 145 4.15 -1.43 11.29
CA TRP A 145 2.87 -1.87 10.74
C TRP A 145 1.81 -0.83 11.08
N ASP A 146 1.63 0.10 10.15
CA ASP A 146 0.67 1.20 10.31
C ASP A 146 -0.71 0.80 9.78
N PRO A 147 -1.79 1.49 10.18
CA PRO A 147 -3.13 1.18 9.67
C PRO A 147 -3.22 1.50 8.17
N GLU A 148 -3.68 0.55 7.35
CA GLU A 148 -3.88 0.79 5.91
C GLU A 148 -5.04 1.75 5.64
N ARG A 149 -5.06 2.30 4.43
CA ARG A 149 -5.98 3.34 3.99
C ARG A 149 -6.69 2.97 2.70
N SER A 150 -7.96 3.38 2.60
CA SER A 150 -8.63 3.47 1.31
C SER A 150 -8.06 4.65 0.48
N PRO A 151 -8.40 4.78 -0.81
CA PRO A 151 -8.04 5.97 -1.59
C PRO A 151 -8.60 7.25 -0.98
N ARG A 152 -9.71 7.17 -0.24
CA ARG A 152 -10.32 8.28 0.53
C ARG A 152 -9.69 8.53 1.89
N LEU A 153 -8.61 7.81 2.21
CA LEU A 153 -7.88 7.84 3.48
C LEU A 153 -8.65 7.32 4.70
N GLU A 154 -9.68 6.51 4.48
CA GLU A 154 -10.39 5.83 5.57
C GLU A 154 -9.55 4.68 6.10
N ARG A 155 -9.61 4.44 7.41
CA ARG A 155 -8.83 3.37 8.05
C ARG A 155 -9.41 2.00 7.69
N LEU A 156 -8.58 1.10 7.19
CA LEU A 156 -8.96 -0.28 6.89
C LEU A 156 -8.63 -1.24 8.05
N GLY A 157 -9.18 -2.46 7.99
CA GLY A 157 -9.05 -3.48 9.04
C GLY A 157 -7.65 -4.10 9.18
N TRP A 158 -6.81 -3.97 8.16
CA TRP A 158 -5.45 -4.52 8.10
C TRP A 158 -4.37 -3.44 8.21
N ARG A 159 -3.10 -3.81 8.05
CA ARG A 159 -1.92 -2.96 8.22
C ARG A 159 -1.09 -2.86 6.95
N SER A 160 -0.40 -1.73 6.81
CA SER A 160 0.57 -1.43 5.75
C SER A 160 1.98 -1.42 6.32
N LEU A 161 2.92 -1.82 5.49
CA LEU A 161 4.34 -1.76 5.82
C LEU A 161 4.88 -0.34 5.67
N GLN A 162 5.65 0.10 6.66
CA GLN A 162 6.52 1.26 6.55
C GLN A 162 7.93 0.85 7.01
N VAL A 163 8.93 1.10 6.17
CA VAL A 163 10.32 0.67 6.41
C VAL A 163 11.21 1.90 6.59
N GLY A 164 11.80 2.01 7.77
CA GLY A 164 12.74 3.05 8.17
C GLY A 164 14.17 2.58 7.94
N ILE A 165 14.94 3.36 7.19
CA ILE A 165 16.35 3.09 6.84
C ILE A 165 17.22 4.07 7.61
N SER A 166 18.13 3.56 8.45
CA SER A 166 18.99 4.40 9.29
C SER A 166 19.91 5.28 8.45
N GLY A 167 20.31 6.42 8.99
CA GLY A 167 21.26 7.33 8.33
C GLY A 167 22.57 6.63 7.94
N THR A 168 23.05 5.68 8.75
CA THR A 168 24.24 4.87 8.46
C THR A 168 24.08 3.98 7.24
N LEU A 169 22.85 3.60 6.88
CA LEU A 169 22.54 2.78 5.71
C LEU A 169 22.08 3.60 4.51
N VAL A 170 21.83 4.90 4.66
CA VAL A 170 21.31 5.75 3.56
C VAL A 170 22.25 5.73 2.35
N ASN A 171 23.57 5.71 2.54
CA ASN A 171 24.50 5.68 1.40
C ASN A 171 24.39 4.37 0.61
N GLU A 172 24.26 3.23 1.29
CA GLU A 172 24.02 1.93 0.63
C GLU A 172 22.63 1.91 -0.04
N TRP A 173 21.63 2.49 0.61
CA TRP A 173 20.28 2.60 0.08
C TRP A 173 20.21 3.43 -1.20
N VAL A 174 20.86 4.61 -1.24
CA VAL A 174 20.82 5.51 -2.39
C VAL A 174 21.66 4.97 -3.55
N SER A 175 22.77 4.30 -3.26
CA SER A 175 23.63 3.68 -4.28
C SER A 175 23.16 2.28 -4.72
N GLY A 176 22.26 1.65 -3.95
CA GLY A 176 21.94 0.23 -4.07
C GLY A 176 20.58 -0.04 -4.68
N GLY A 177 20.57 -0.44 -5.96
CA GLY A 177 19.47 -1.20 -6.58
C GLY A 177 18.13 -0.48 -6.74
N ILE A 178 18.13 0.85 -6.71
CA ILE A 178 17.08 1.67 -7.33
C ILE A 178 17.32 1.61 -8.85
N VAL A 179 16.36 1.03 -9.57
CA VAL A 179 16.40 0.85 -11.02
C VAL A 179 15.85 2.08 -11.74
N SER A 180 14.83 2.74 -11.16
CA SER A 180 14.28 3.97 -11.70
C SER A 180 13.58 4.82 -10.65
N ILE A 181 13.49 6.12 -10.94
CA ILE A 181 12.84 7.15 -10.12
C ILE A 181 11.83 7.91 -11.00
N GLU A 182 10.56 7.85 -10.63
CA GLU A 182 9.46 8.57 -11.30
C GLU A 182 8.81 9.56 -10.32
N ASP A 183 8.56 10.79 -10.76
CA ASP A 183 7.72 11.74 -10.02
C ASP A 183 6.24 11.44 -10.30
N VAL A 184 5.53 11.02 -9.26
CA VAL A 184 4.11 10.65 -9.30
C VAL A 184 3.23 11.67 -8.56
N SER A 185 3.75 12.89 -8.33
CA SER A 185 3.06 13.95 -7.60
C SER A 185 1.78 14.42 -8.28
N GLU A 186 1.78 14.49 -9.61
CA GLU A 186 0.56 14.85 -10.36
C GLU A 186 -0.53 13.80 -10.16
N ARG A 187 -0.19 12.50 -10.22
CA ARG A 187 -1.11 11.39 -9.94
C ARG A 187 -1.70 11.51 -8.54
N ALA A 188 -0.87 11.83 -7.55
CA ALA A 188 -1.30 12.03 -6.17
C ALA A 188 -2.30 13.20 -6.04
N ARG A 189 -2.00 14.35 -6.64
CA ARG A 189 -2.89 15.53 -6.59
C ARG A 189 -4.22 15.27 -7.30
N ARG A 190 -4.18 14.64 -8.48
CA ARG A 190 -5.38 14.23 -9.23
C ARG A 190 -6.25 13.27 -8.43
N LEU A 191 -5.66 12.34 -7.68
CA LEU A 191 -6.42 11.48 -6.76
C LEU A 191 -7.10 12.29 -5.66
N GLY A 192 -6.40 13.27 -5.07
CA GLY A 192 -6.98 14.17 -4.07
C GLY A 192 -8.17 14.98 -4.61
N GLU A 193 -8.01 15.56 -5.80
CA GLU A 193 -9.09 16.28 -6.52
C GLU A 193 -10.27 15.36 -6.83
N TRP A 194 -9.99 14.15 -7.31
CA TRP A 194 -11.01 13.15 -7.60
C TRP A 194 -11.82 12.80 -6.34
N VAL A 195 -11.15 12.56 -5.21
CA VAL A 195 -11.80 12.23 -3.93
C VAL A 195 -12.71 13.35 -3.45
N GLU A 196 -12.28 14.60 -3.63
CA GLU A 196 -13.08 15.78 -3.26
C GLU A 196 -14.33 15.92 -4.13
N ASN A 197 -14.21 15.66 -5.43
CA ASN A 197 -15.31 15.81 -6.40
C ASN A 197 -16.36 14.70 -6.33
N HIS A 198 -16.01 13.52 -5.83
CA HIS A 198 -16.90 12.33 -5.82
C HIS A 198 -17.35 11.96 -4.40
N LYS A 199 -17.49 12.91 -3.48
CA LYS A 199 -17.86 12.62 -2.07
C LYS A 199 -19.20 11.87 -1.98
N GLY A 200 -19.18 10.71 -1.32
CA GLY A 200 -20.38 9.90 -1.06
C GLY A 200 -20.70 8.85 -2.12
N GLU A 201 -19.86 8.69 -3.13
CA GLU A 201 -19.95 7.58 -4.08
C GLU A 201 -19.36 6.28 -3.48
N GLU A 202 -19.84 5.12 -3.94
CA GLU A 202 -19.36 3.79 -3.54
C GLU A 202 -18.69 3.08 -4.73
N GLY A 203 -17.83 2.08 -4.45
CA GLY A 203 -17.36 1.15 -5.49
C GLY A 203 -16.27 1.69 -6.44
N GLU A 204 -15.31 2.43 -5.90
CA GLU A 204 -14.46 3.34 -6.69
C GLU A 204 -13.11 2.78 -7.10
N TRP A 205 -12.69 1.66 -6.49
CA TRP A 205 -11.33 1.17 -6.62
C TRP A 205 -10.96 0.82 -8.05
N GLU A 206 -11.78 0.04 -8.75
CA GLU A 206 -11.46 -0.39 -10.12
C GLU A 206 -11.45 0.81 -11.07
N ARG A 207 -12.39 1.75 -10.92
CA ARG A 207 -12.42 3.01 -11.67
C ARG A 207 -11.15 3.83 -11.45
N LEU A 208 -10.72 4.00 -10.20
CA LEU A 208 -9.49 4.73 -9.87
C LEU A 208 -8.24 4.05 -10.45
N VAL A 209 -8.24 2.72 -10.54
CA VAL A 209 -7.16 1.95 -11.19
C VAL A 209 -7.19 2.15 -12.71
N GLU A 210 -8.36 2.09 -13.34
CA GLU A 210 -8.55 2.31 -14.78
C GLU A 210 -8.18 3.74 -15.20
N GLU A 211 -8.52 4.74 -14.38
CA GLU A 211 -8.13 6.14 -14.56
C GLU A 211 -6.64 6.39 -14.24
N GLY A 212 -5.92 5.39 -13.73
CA GLY A 212 -4.49 5.47 -13.40
C GLY A 212 -4.17 6.32 -12.16
N LEU A 213 -5.17 6.61 -11.32
CA LEU A 213 -5.02 7.40 -10.09
C LEU A 213 -4.55 6.56 -8.91
N VAL A 214 -4.86 5.26 -8.92
CA VAL A 214 -4.40 4.29 -7.92
C VAL A 214 -3.67 3.16 -8.66
N PRO A 215 -2.43 2.80 -8.28
CA PRO A 215 -1.76 1.65 -8.86
C PRO A 215 -2.45 0.35 -8.43
N ARG A 216 -2.45 -0.65 -9.31
CA ARG A 216 -2.98 -2.00 -9.01
C ARG A 216 -2.01 -2.77 -8.12
N GLU A 217 -1.95 -2.41 -6.85
CA GLU A 217 -1.09 -3.08 -5.86
C GLU A 217 -1.60 -4.48 -5.56
N ARG A 218 -0.67 -5.45 -5.54
CA ARG A 218 -0.97 -6.85 -5.27
C ARG A 218 -0.21 -7.29 -4.02
N VAL A 219 -0.60 -8.43 -3.47
CA VAL A 219 0.15 -9.06 -2.38
C VAL A 219 1.58 -9.30 -2.85
N TYR A 220 2.54 -8.79 -2.07
CA TYR A 220 3.96 -9.02 -2.28
C TYR A 220 4.38 -10.16 -1.35
N GLU A 221 4.48 -11.36 -1.93
CA GLU A 221 4.84 -12.56 -1.18
C GLU A 221 6.31 -12.51 -0.74
N VAL A 222 6.56 -12.95 0.48
CA VAL A 222 7.88 -13.03 1.10
C VAL A 222 8.05 -14.41 1.73
N ASP A 223 9.29 -14.88 1.76
CA ASP A 223 9.62 -16.17 2.39
C ASP A 223 9.44 -16.15 3.92
N GLU A 224 9.42 -17.34 4.52
CA GLU A 224 9.21 -17.53 5.96
C GLU A 224 10.24 -16.79 6.84
N GLU A 225 11.47 -16.62 6.36
CA GLU A 225 12.49 -15.89 7.10
C GLU A 225 12.09 -14.41 7.24
N VAL A 226 11.70 -13.77 6.13
CA VAL A 226 11.20 -12.41 6.15
C VAL A 226 9.89 -12.32 6.93
N ARG A 227 8.95 -13.26 6.74
CA ARG A 227 7.68 -13.28 7.49
C ARG A 227 7.90 -13.30 9.00
N GLY A 228 8.78 -14.18 9.48
CA GLY A 228 9.14 -14.27 10.90
C GLY A 228 9.77 -12.99 11.43
N ARG A 229 10.67 -12.36 10.67
CA ARG A 229 11.26 -11.06 11.05
C ARG A 229 10.24 -9.93 11.11
N LEU A 230 9.24 -9.96 10.23
CA LEU A 230 8.19 -8.94 10.16
C LEU A 230 6.96 -9.29 11.02
N GLY A 231 6.96 -10.42 11.72
CA GLY A 231 5.84 -10.89 12.53
C GLY A 231 4.56 -10.98 11.72
N MET A 232 4.65 -11.54 10.50
CA MET A 232 3.55 -11.76 9.58
C MET A 232 2.94 -13.15 9.80
N ASP A 233 2.48 -13.40 11.03
CA ASP A 233 1.78 -14.63 11.40
C ASP A 233 0.29 -14.55 11.03
#